data_AF-A0A5N6LYA7-F1
#
_entry.id   AF-A0A5N6LYA7-F1
#
_cell.length_a   1.000
_cell.length_b   1.000
_cell.length_c   1.000
_cell.angle_alpha   90.00
_cell.angle_beta   90.00
_cell.angle_gamma   90.00
#
_symmetry.space_group_name_H-M   'P 1'
#
loop_
_entity.id
_entity.type
_entity.pdbx_description
1 polymer ?
#
loop_
_entity_poly.entity_id
_entity_poly.type
_entity_poly.pdbx_seq_one_letter_code
_entity_poly.pdbx_strand_id
1 'polypeptide(L)'
;MTPIPTVHHDDPDQITNTVRPSGQIHVIMGPMFAGKTTDLLRRINSEGSNGRNVAMIKSNKDTRYAIDSVVTHDGTEYPCWALPDLQSFKQKLGEEAYDKLCKKVTSDNSGVRM
;
A
#
# COMPACT_ATOMS: atom_id res chain seq x y z
N MET A 1 -59.08 6.23 -30.31
CA MET A 1 -58.62 7.20 -29.30
C MET A 1 -57.84 6.43 -28.24
N THR A 2 -56.52 6.49 -28.25
CA THR A 2 -55.66 5.92 -27.19
C THR A 2 -55.05 7.03 -26.34
N PRO A 3 -55.18 6.93 -25.02
CA PRO A 3 -54.14 7.38 -24.08
C PRO A 3 -53.88 6.30 -23.01
N ILE A 4 -52.74 6.09 -22.32
CA ILE A 4 -51.31 6.46 -22.29
C ILE A 4 -50.66 5.27 -21.52
N PRO A 5 -49.45 4.78 -21.84
CA PRO A 5 -48.83 3.69 -21.07
C PRO A 5 -48.45 4.19 -19.66
N THR A 6 -48.92 3.50 -18.62
CA THR A 6 -48.52 3.74 -17.22
C THR A 6 -47.23 2.98 -16.95
N VAL A 7 -46.14 3.70 -16.71
CA VAL A 7 -44.87 3.17 -16.21
C VAL A 7 -44.90 3.24 -14.69
N HIS A 8 -44.83 2.11 -13.99
CA HIS A 8 -44.34 2.06 -12.62
C HIS A 8 -43.38 0.89 -12.46
N HIS A 9 -42.20 1.23 -11.91
CA HIS A 9 -40.90 0.56 -11.93
C HIS A 9 -40.88 -0.87 -11.36
N ASP A 10 -40.25 -1.77 -12.10
CA ASP A 10 -39.40 -2.82 -11.53
C ASP A 10 -38.12 -2.15 -10.99
N ASP A 11 -37.77 -2.35 -9.72
CA ASP A 11 -36.42 -2.04 -9.21
C ASP A 11 -35.81 -3.29 -8.57
N PRO A 12 -34.95 -4.03 -9.30
CA PRO A 12 -34.14 -5.12 -8.79
C PRO A 12 -32.75 -4.63 -8.40
N ASP A 13 -32.63 -3.54 -7.65
CA ASP A 13 -31.32 -3.02 -7.20
C ASP A 13 -31.03 -3.40 -5.75
N GLN A 14 -30.78 -4.70 -5.52
CA GLN A 14 -29.87 -5.08 -4.43
C GLN A 14 -28.45 -4.72 -4.83
N ILE A 15 -28.11 -3.43 -4.74
CA ILE A 15 -26.73 -2.98 -4.78
C ILE A 15 -26.08 -3.48 -3.48
N THR A 16 -25.43 -4.65 -3.55
CA THR A 16 -24.45 -5.05 -2.54
C THR A 16 -23.37 -3.97 -2.56
N ASN A 17 -23.46 -3.03 -1.62
CA ASN A 17 -22.56 -1.91 -1.49
C ASN A 17 -21.21 -2.47 -0.98
N THR A 18 -20.43 -3.05 -1.89
CA THR A 18 -19.09 -3.56 -1.60
C THR A 18 -18.23 -2.35 -1.28
N VAL A 19 -18.16 -1.99 0.01
CA VAL A 19 -17.31 -0.92 0.51
C VAL A 19 -15.90 -1.24 0.04
N ARG A 20 -15.41 -0.47 -0.95
CA ARG A 20 -14.02 -0.59 -1.37
C ARG A 20 -13.19 -0.30 -0.12
N PRO A 21 -12.25 -1.17 0.28
CA PRO A 21 -11.44 -0.90 1.45
C PRO A 21 -10.72 0.43 1.24
N SER A 22 -11.00 1.41 2.09
CA SER A 22 -10.39 2.72 2.04
C SER A 22 -8.92 2.65 2.45
N GLY A 23 -8.14 3.64 2.02
CA GLY A 23 -6.77 3.84 2.52
C GLY A 23 -6.78 4.15 4.02
N GLN A 24 -5.72 3.75 4.72
CA GLN A 24 -5.54 4.01 6.14
C GLN A 24 -4.16 4.61 6.41
N ILE A 25 -4.06 5.45 7.43
CA ILE A 25 -2.80 6.00 7.93
C ILE A 25 -2.58 5.46 9.34
N HIS A 26 -1.44 4.80 9.55
CA HIS A 26 -1.04 4.26 10.84
C HIS A 26 0.21 5.03 11.29
N VAL A 27 0.22 5.55 12.51
CA VAL A 27 1.33 6.37 13.02
C VAL A 27 1.96 5.66 14.22
N ILE A 28 3.28 5.47 14.18
CA ILE A 28 4.08 4.89 15.27
C ILE A 28 4.93 6.02 15.85
N MET A 29 4.66 6.42 17.09
CA MET A 29 5.30 7.57 17.76
C MET A 29 6.01 7.14 19.04
N GLY A 30 7.02 7.92 19.44
CA GLY A 30 7.78 7.71 20.68
C GLY A 30 9.18 8.33 20.63
N PRO A 31 9.87 8.45 21.79
CA PRO A 31 11.22 8.99 21.85
C PRO A 31 12.22 8.12 21.07
N MET A 32 13.43 8.63 20.83
CA MET A 32 14.50 7.78 20.29
C MET A 32 14.66 6.52 21.16
N PHE A 33 14.98 5.39 20.53
CA PHE A 33 15.13 4.07 21.18
C PHE A 33 13.84 3.38 21.67
N ALA A 34 12.66 3.98 21.50
CA ALA A 34 11.37 3.34 21.82
C ALA A 34 10.93 2.24 20.82
N GLY A 35 11.82 1.71 19.98
CA GLY A 35 11.48 0.60 19.06
C GLY A 35 10.65 0.97 17.81
N LYS A 36 10.47 2.25 17.49
CA LYS A 36 9.65 2.69 16.33
C LYS A 36 10.02 2.00 15.00
N THR A 37 11.30 1.96 14.67
CA THR A 37 11.79 1.32 13.43
C THR A 37 11.50 -0.18 13.48
N THR A 38 11.65 -0.82 14.64
CA THR A 38 11.36 -2.24 14.84
C THR A 38 9.88 -2.56 14.58
N ASP A 39 8.96 -1.76 15.13
CA ASP A 39 7.52 -1.93 14.88
C ASP A 39 7.14 -1.67 13.42
N LEU A 40 7.77 -0.68 12.78
CA LEU A 40 7.58 -0.39 11.36
C LEU A 40 8.03 -1.58 10.49
N LEU A 41 9.21 -2.14 10.74
CA LEU A 41 9.71 -3.32 10.01
C LEU A 41 8.83 -4.55 10.24
N ARG A 42 8.34 -4.78 11.47
CA ARG A 42 7.38 -5.85 11.75
C ARG A 42 6.11 -5.70 10.90
N ARG A 43 5.60 -4.48 10.75
CA ARG A 43 4.41 -4.22 9.92
C ARG A 43 4.70 -4.45 8.43
N ILE A 44 5.83 -3.94 7.93
CA ILE A 44 6.26 -4.15 6.54
C ILE A 44 6.35 -5.65 6.22
N ASN A 45 7.02 -6.43 7.09
CA ASN A 45 7.17 -7.86 6.91
C ASN A 45 5.80 -8.58 6.91
N SER A 46 4.91 -8.23 7.83
CA SER A 46 3.57 -8.82 7.89
C SER A 46 2.75 -8.52 6.62
N GLU A 47 2.79 -7.29 6.12
CA GLU A 47 2.08 -6.91 4.89
C GLU A 47 2.69 -7.59 3.64
N GLY A 48 4.02 -7.70 3.60
CA GLY A 48 4.73 -8.44 2.55
C GLY A 48 4.40 -9.94 2.55
N SER A 49 4.38 -10.58 3.71
CA SER A 49 3.96 -11.98 3.87
C SER A 49 2.49 -12.20 3.49
N ASN A 50 1.65 -11.17 3.57
CA ASN A 50 0.26 -11.19 3.10
C ASN A 50 0.13 -10.91 1.59
N GLY A 51 1.24 -10.93 0.84
CA GLY A 51 1.26 -10.75 -0.60
C GLY A 51 1.05 -9.30 -1.05
N ARG A 52 1.21 -8.31 -0.16
CA ARG A 52 1.13 -6.89 -0.55
C ARG A 52 2.48 -6.39 -1.04
N ASN A 53 2.44 -5.54 -2.06
CA ASN A 53 3.61 -4.80 -2.50
C ASN A 53 3.88 -3.67 -1.49
N VAL A 54 5.09 -3.62 -0.92
CA VAL A 54 5.47 -2.64 0.09
C VAL A 54 6.68 -1.84 -0.37
N ALA A 55 6.62 -0.53 -0.24
CA ALA A 55 7.76 0.36 -0.45
C ALA A 55 8.11 1.06 0.86
N MET A 56 9.41 1.04 1.21
CA MET A 56 9.94 1.76 2.35
C MET A 56 10.62 3.03 1.90
N ILE A 57 10.23 4.17 2.47
CA ILE A 57 10.74 5.49 2.11
C ILE A 57 11.24 6.17 3.38
N LYS A 58 12.39 6.84 3.27
CA LYS A 58 12.90 7.72 4.32
C LYS A 58 13.33 9.06 3.74
N SER A 59 13.44 10.08 4.61
CA SER A 59 14.11 11.31 4.21
C SER A 59 15.58 11.04 3.94
N ASN A 60 16.12 11.59 2.85
CA ASN A 60 17.55 11.54 2.55
C ASN A 60 18.43 12.27 3.58
N LYS A 61 17.82 13.09 4.46
CA LYS A 61 18.50 13.72 5.58
C LYS A 61 18.78 12.73 6.73
N ASP A 62 18.09 11.58 6.76
CA ASP A 62 18.33 10.55 7.76
C ASP A 62 19.47 9.61 7.34
N THR A 63 20.69 9.98 7.72
CA THR A 63 21.93 9.25 7.46
C THR A 63 22.59 8.71 8.73
N ARG A 64 21.87 8.71 9.86
CA ARG A 64 22.44 8.41 11.19
C ARG A 64 23.04 7.01 11.31
N TYR A 65 22.49 6.05 10.55
CA TYR A 65 22.93 4.65 10.59
C TYR A 65 23.29 4.10 9.21
N ALA A 66 22.58 4.51 8.15
CA ALA A 66 22.84 4.10 6.77
C ALA A 66 22.27 5.12 5.77
N ILE A 67 22.73 5.07 4.52
CA ILE A 67 22.29 6.00 3.46
C ILE A 67 21.05 5.48 2.75
N ASP A 68 21.00 4.20 2.43
CA ASP A 68 20.04 3.53 1.56
C ASP A 68 19.18 2.47 2.28
N SER A 69 19.33 2.34 3.59
CA SER A 69 18.52 1.45 4.42
C SER A 69 18.05 2.12 5.71
N VAL A 70 17.06 1.51 6.36
CA VAL A 70 16.80 1.76 7.78
C VAL A 70 17.43 0.65 8.60
N VAL A 71 17.99 1.03 9.74
CA VAL A 71 18.65 0.11 10.65
C VAL A 71 18.01 0.27 12.02
N THR A 72 17.54 -0.84 12.59
CA THR A 72 17.10 -0.91 13.99
C THR A 72 18.32 -0.99 14.91
N HIS A 73 18.11 -0.68 16.19
CA HIS A 73 19.21 -0.75 17.17
C HIS A 73 19.78 -2.18 17.35
N ASP A 74 18.97 -3.20 17.11
CA ASP A 74 19.41 -4.61 17.15
C ASP A 74 20.10 -5.08 15.86
N GLY A 75 20.33 -4.16 14.90
CA GLY A 75 21.08 -4.42 13.67
C GLY A 75 20.25 -4.97 12.51
N THR A 76 18.93 -5.06 12.64
CA THR A 76 18.06 -5.41 11.50
C THR A 76 18.06 -4.27 10.49
N GLU A 77 18.46 -4.60 9.27
CA GLU A 77 18.53 -3.67 8.15
C GLU A 77 17.42 -3.95 7.13
N TYR A 78 16.85 -2.88 6.57
CA TYR A 78 15.86 -2.99 5.49
C TYR A 78 16.12 -1.94 4.41
N PRO A 79 16.23 -2.32 3.12
CA PRO A 79 16.51 -1.38 2.03
C PRO A 79 15.35 -0.40 1.83
N CYS A 80 15.67 0.87 1.54
CA CYS A 80 14.66 1.91 1.43
C CYS A 80 15.03 3.00 0.41
N TRP A 81 14.01 3.73 -0.03
CA TRP A 81 14.16 4.88 -0.91
C TRP A 81 14.45 6.13 -0.08
N ALA A 82 15.71 6.55 -0.06
CA ALA A 82 16.11 7.84 0.50
C ALA A 82 15.76 8.97 -0.48
N LEU A 83 14.83 9.86 -0.09
CA LEU A 83 14.29 10.92 -0.94
C LEU A 83 14.36 12.30 -0.28
N PRO A 84 14.56 13.38 -1.06
CA PRO A 84 14.41 14.75 -0.55
C PRO A 84 12.96 15.09 -0.21
N ASP A 85 12.00 14.52 -0.95
CA ASP A 85 10.57 14.74 -0.82
C ASP A 85 9.79 13.53 -1.38
N LEU A 86 8.51 13.39 -0.98
CA LEU A 86 7.66 12.28 -1.42
C LEU A 86 7.19 12.41 -2.88
N GLN A 87 7.15 13.62 -3.44
CA GLN A 87 6.68 13.85 -4.81
C GLN A 87 7.64 13.23 -5.84
N SER A 88 8.94 13.21 -5.52
CA SER A 88 9.99 12.59 -6.32
C SER A 88 9.92 11.05 -6.37
N PHE A 89 9.11 10.41 -5.52
CA PHE A 89 9.11 8.94 -5.39
C PHE A 89 8.71 8.23 -6.68
N LYS A 90 7.62 8.66 -7.34
CA LYS A 90 7.15 8.03 -8.58
C LYS A 90 8.24 8.05 -9.66
N GLN A 91 8.90 9.19 -9.83
CA GLN A 91 9.98 9.35 -10.80
C GLN A 91 11.18 8.46 -10.46
N LYS A 92 11.57 8.40 -9.18
CA LYS A 92 12.74 7.64 -8.74
C LYS A 92 12.52 6.12 -8.76
N LEU A 93 11.31 5.65 -8.49
CA LEU A 93 10.94 4.25 -8.62
C LEU A 93 10.79 3.83 -10.10
N GLY A 94 10.38 4.77 -10.96
CA GLY A 94 10.00 4.49 -12.34
C GLY A 94 8.50 4.22 -12.46
N GLU A 95 7.89 4.69 -13.54
CA GLU A 95 6.44 4.69 -13.72
C GLU A 95 5.85 3.27 -13.74
N GLU A 96 6.46 2.35 -14.48
CA GLU A 96 6.01 0.95 -14.56
C GLU A 96 6.06 0.26 -13.19
N ALA A 97 7.13 0.46 -12.42
CA ALA A 97 7.30 -0.13 -11.10
C ALA A 97 6.34 0.50 -10.07
N TYR A 98 6.08 1.81 -10.17
CA TYR A 98 5.10 2.50 -9.35
C TYR A 98 3.68 1.99 -9.60
N ASP A 99 3.30 1.77 -10.87
CA ASP A 99 1.99 1.24 -11.21
C ASP A 99 1.81 -0.21 -10.71
N LYS A 100 2.87 -1.04 -10.77
CA LYS A 100 2.86 -2.39 -10.18
C LYS A 100 2.70 -2.34 -8.66
N LEU A 101 3.37 -1.39 -7.99
CA LEU A 101 3.24 -1.16 -6.54
C LEU A 101 1.80 -0.79 -6.15
N CYS A 102 1.13 0.04 -6.96
CA CYS A 102 -0.25 0.48 -6.70
C CYS A 102 -1.33 -0.56 -7.02
N LYS A 103 -1.03 -1.58 -7.82
CA LYS A 103 -1.97 -2.67 -8.10
C LYS A 103 -1.99 -3.64 -6.93
N LYS A 104 -3.20 -4.05 -6.52
CA LYS A 104 -3.34 -5.25 -5.67
C LYS A 104 -2.77 -6.42 -6.46
N VAL A 105 -1.90 -7.22 -5.84
CA VAL A 105 -1.49 -8.51 -6.39
C VAL A 105 -2.77 -9.32 -6.55
N THR A 106 -3.30 -9.37 -7.77
CA THR A 106 -4.31 -10.36 -8.12
C THR A 106 -3.56 -11.68 -8.16
N SER A 107 -3.89 -12.59 -7.26
CA SER A 107 -3.53 -13.99 -7.45
C SER A 107 -4.17 -14.41 -8.78
N ASP A 108 -3.37 -14.47 -9.84
CA ASP A 108 -3.72 -15.23 -11.03
C ASP A 108 -3.85 -16.67 -10.58
N ASN A 109 -5.07 -17.09 -10.26
CA ASN A 109 -5.43 -18.49 -10.25
C ASN A 109 -5.67 -18.91 -11.70
N SER A 110 -4.63 -18.87 -12.53
CA SER A 110 -4.56 -19.59 -13.80
C SER A 110 -4.30 -21.06 -13.52
N GLY A 111 -5.20 -21.66 -12.72
CA GLY A 111 -5.36 -23.11 -12.62
C GLY A 111 -6.02 -23.60 -13.90
N VAL A 112 -5.19 -23.84 -14.91
CA VAL A 112 -5.52 -24.76 -16.01
C VAL A 112 -5.86 -26.10 -15.34
N ARG A 113 -7.16 -26.38 -15.22
CA ARG A 113 -7.66 -27.74 -15.06
C ARG A 113 -7.61 -28.39 -16.44
N MET A 114 -6.66 -29.30 -16.63
CA MET A 114 -6.87 -30.45 -17.52
C MET A 114 -7.56 -31.55 -16.71
#